data_AF-A0A7T5VEA5-F1
#
_entry.id   AF-A0A7T5VEA5-F1
#
_cell.length_a   1.000
_cell.length_b   1.000
_cell.length_c   1.000
_cell.angle_alpha   90.00
_cell.angle_beta   90.00
_cell.angle_gamma   90.00
#
_symmetry.space_group_name_H-M   'P 1'
#
loop_
_entity.id
_entity.type
_entity.pdbx_description
1 polymer ?
#
loop_
_entity_poly.entity_id
_entity_poly.type
_entity_poly.pdbx_seq_one_letter_code
_entity_poly.pdbx_strand_id
1 'polypeptide(L)'
;MALKTTPFDVAESLVPNEVVNLTFDREWTPMRAWREYLGLTQAEVATRAGITQAAYAQMETVERPRMATLKKIAQALGITPDQLNF
;
A
#
# COMPACT_ATOMS: atom_id res chain seq x y z
N MET A 1 2.30 22.03 -21.59
CA MET A 1 2.24 22.22 -20.13
C MET A 1 2.99 21.04 -19.52
N ALA A 2 4.27 21.24 -19.19
CA ALA A 2 5.14 20.17 -18.69
C ALA A 2 5.03 20.13 -17.16
N LEU A 3 4.66 18.98 -16.60
CA LEU A 3 4.73 18.73 -15.17
C LEU A 3 6.21 18.70 -14.79
N LYS A 4 6.65 19.70 -14.04
CA LYS A 4 7.96 19.69 -13.38
C LYS A 4 7.84 18.78 -12.18
N THR A 5 8.25 17.52 -12.32
CA THR A 5 8.57 16.68 -11.17
C THR A 5 9.74 17.34 -10.44
N THR A 6 9.50 17.80 -9.23
CA THR A 6 10.53 18.38 -8.38
C THR A 6 11.35 17.26 -7.73
N PRO A 7 12.63 17.48 -7.39
CA PRO A 7 13.46 16.46 -6.74
C PRO A 7 12.92 15.94 -5.39
N PHE A 8 11.86 16.54 -4.85
CA PHE A 8 11.16 16.07 -3.65
C PHE A 8 10.10 14.99 -3.95
N ASP A 9 9.57 14.91 -5.18
CA ASP A 9 8.52 13.94 -5.56
C ASP A 9 9.04 12.50 -5.62
N VAL A 10 10.34 12.29 -5.88
CA VAL A 10 10.97 10.95 -5.91
C VAL A 10 11.03 10.31 -4.53
N ALA A 11 11.16 11.10 -3.45
CA ALA A 11 11.23 10.59 -2.09
C ALA A 11 9.86 10.07 -1.59
N GLU A 12 8.76 10.66 -2.06
CA GLU A 12 7.38 10.29 -1.69
C GLU A 12 6.89 8.98 -2.34
N SER A 13 7.67 8.44 -3.29
CA SER A 13 7.35 7.18 -3.99
C SER A 13 8.35 6.05 -3.70
N LEU A 14 9.32 6.25 -2.79
CA LEU A 14 10.32 5.21 -2.50
C LEU A 14 9.69 4.03 -1.78
N VAL A 15 9.93 2.82 -2.29
CA VAL A 15 9.51 1.57 -1.64
C VAL A 15 10.75 0.90 -1.03
N PRO A 16 10.75 0.52 0.26
CA PRO A 16 11.84 -0.22 0.87
C PRO A 16 12.10 -1.53 0.13
N ASN A 17 13.37 -1.93 0.00
CA ASN A 17 13.74 -3.19 -0.66
C ASN A 17 13.08 -4.39 0.01
N GLU A 18 12.86 -4.36 1.32
CA GLU A 18 12.16 -5.40 2.06
C GLU A 18 10.72 -5.58 1.56
N VAL A 19 10.01 -4.48 1.30
CA VAL A 19 8.63 -4.52 0.77
C VAL A 19 8.63 -5.11 -0.63
N VAL A 20 9.59 -4.71 -1.48
CA VAL A 20 9.75 -5.25 -2.84
C VAL A 20 10.06 -6.74 -2.80
N ASN A 21 11.00 -7.17 -1.95
CA ASN A 21 11.35 -8.59 -1.82
C ASN A 21 10.16 -9.42 -1.31
N LEU A 22 9.34 -8.89 -0.39
CA LEU A 22 8.12 -9.57 0.04
C LEU A 22 7.13 -9.80 -1.11
N THR A 23 7.02 -8.88 -2.07
CA THR A 23 6.13 -9.08 -3.23
C THR A 23 6.69 -10.12 -4.21
N PHE A 24 8.01 -10.16 -4.42
CA PHE A 24 8.64 -11.14 -5.32
C PHE A 24 8.80 -12.53 -4.72
N ASP A 25 9.34 -12.62 -3.51
CA ASP A 25 9.70 -13.91 -2.88
C ASP A 25 8.48 -14.65 -2.34
N ARG A 26 7.43 -13.92 -1.94
CA ARG A 26 6.23 -14.49 -1.31
C ARG A 26 4.96 -14.37 -2.14
N GLU A 27 5.05 -13.80 -3.33
CA GLU A 27 3.90 -13.52 -4.22
C GLU A 27 2.80 -12.72 -3.50
N TRP A 28 3.20 -11.83 -2.59
CA TRP A 28 2.26 -10.97 -1.87
C TRP A 28 1.94 -9.73 -2.68
N THR A 29 0.71 -9.23 -2.53
CA THR A 29 0.37 -7.92 -3.07
C THR A 29 1.16 -6.82 -2.34
N PRO A 30 1.42 -5.67 -3.00
CA PRO A 30 2.05 -4.52 -2.34
C PRO A 30 1.34 -4.11 -1.05
N MET A 31 0.00 -4.20 -1.03
CA MET A 31 -0.81 -3.89 0.14
C MET A 31 -0.47 -4.79 1.34
N ARG A 32 -0.36 -6.10 1.12
CA ARG A 32 0.03 -7.04 2.16
C ARG A 32 1.48 -6.85 2.58
N ALA A 33 2.38 -6.67 1.62
CA ALA A 33 3.80 -6.47 1.90
C ALA A 33 4.04 -5.24 2.79
N TRP A 34 3.40 -4.11 2.50
CA TRP A 34 3.47 -2.91 3.32
C TRP A 34 2.90 -3.11 4.72
N ARG A 35 1.73 -3.77 4.84
CA ARG A 35 1.14 -4.05 6.15
C ARG A 35 2.12 -4.85 7.03
N GLU A 36 2.70 -5.91 6.47
CA GLU A 36 3.64 -6.80 7.18
C GLU A 36 4.94 -6.08 7.54
N TYR A 37 5.48 -5.27 6.62
CA TYR A 37 6.66 -4.43 6.88
C TYR A 37 6.42 -3.42 8.02
N LEU A 38 5.22 -2.85 8.10
CA LEU A 38 4.82 -1.93 9.17
C LEU A 38 4.43 -2.62 10.48
N GLY A 39 4.45 -3.96 10.52
CA GLY A 39 4.09 -4.74 11.71
C GLY A 39 2.61 -4.65 12.10
N LEU A 40 1.73 -4.39 11.14
CA LEU A 40 0.30 -4.20 11.38
C LEU A 40 -0.49 -5.49 11.12
N THR A 41 -1.53 -5.72 11.91
CA THR A 41 -2.54 -6.76 11.66
C THR A 41 -3.59 -6.26 10.67
N GLN A 42 -4.29 -7.19 10.02
CA GLN A 42 -5.42 -6.85 9.15
C GLN A 42 -6.52 -6.07 9.89
N ALA A 43 -6.75 -6.39 11.17
CA ALA A 43 -7.73 -5.71 12.01
C ALA A 43 -7.33 -4.23 12.25
N GLU A 44 -6.06 -3.96 12.54
CA GLU A 44 -5.58 -2.59 12.76
C GLU A 44 -5.71 -1.72 11.50
N VAL A 45 -5.33 -2.24 10.32
CA VAL A 45 -5.49 -1.47 9.07
C VAL A 45 -6.97 -1.26 8.75
N ALA A 46 -7.81 -2.26 8.95
CA ALA A 46 -9.25 -2.15 8.75
C ALA A 46 -9.88 -1.08 9.67
N THR A 47 -9.50 -1.06 10.95
CA THR A 47 -9.94 -0.03 11.91
C THR A 47 -9.51 1.36 11.46
N ARG A 48 -8.24 1.54 11.06
CA ARG A 48 -7.74 2.84 10.56
C ARG A 48 -8.45 3.29 9.28
N ALA A 49 -8.81 2.34 8.42
CA ALA A 49 -9.55 2.59 7.19
C ALA A 49 -11.07 2.72 7.39
N GLY A 50 -11.62 2.47 8.59
CA GLY A 50 -13.05 2.46 8.84
C GLY A 50 -13.80 1.42 7.99
N ILE A 51 -13.26 0.20 7.88
CA ILE A 51 -13.89 -0.95 7.22
C ILE A 51 -13.83 -2.19 8.12
N THR A 52 -14.51 -3.26 7.72
CA THR A 52 -14.41 -4.56 8.42
C THR A 52 -13.07 -5.23 8.11
N GLN A 53 -12.57 -6.04 9.06
CA GLN A 53 -11.37 -6.86 8.84
C GLN A 53 -11.52 -7.79 7.63
N ALA A 54 -12.70 -8.40 7.45
CA ALA A 54 -12.99 -9.25 6.30
C ALA A 54 -12.92 -8.48 4.97
N ALA A 55 -13.43 -7.24 4.92
CA ALA A 55 -13.32 -6.41 3.72
C ALA A 55 -11.86 -6.07 3.41
N TYR A 56 -11.05 -5.75 4.42
CA TYR A 56 -9.62 -5.52 4.22
C TYR A 56 -8.87 -6.78 3.75
N ALA A 57 -9.16 -7.94 4.34
CA ALA A 57 -8.56 -9.21 3.93
C ALA A 57 -8.85 -9.54 2.45
N GLN A 58 -10.07 -9.25 1.96
CA GLN A 58 -10.42 -9.38 0.54
C GLN A 58 -9.68 -8.36 -0.32
N MET A 59 -9.42 -7.15 0.17
CA MET A 59 -8.65 -6.14 -0.57
C MET A 59 -7.19 -6.56 -0.76
N GLU A 60 -6.59 -7.24 0.22
CA GLU A 60 -5.20 -7.73 0.13
C GLU A 60 -4.99 -8.78 -0.97
N THR A 61 -6.05 -9.43 -1.45
CA THR A 61 -5.94 -10.44 -2.52
C THR A 61 -6.17 -9.86 -3.92
N VAL A 62 -6.48 -8.57 -4.03
CA VAL A 62 -6.74 -7.92 -5.33
C VAL A 62 -5.43 -7.42 -5.92
N GLU A 63 -5.02 -7.98 -7.06
CA GLU A 63 -3.78 -7.58 -7.76
C GLU A 63 -3.79 -6.13 -8.26
N ARG A 64 -4.95 -5.65 -8.72
CA ARG A 64 -5.09 -4.28 -9.27
C ARG A 64 -6.28 -3.54 -8.66
N PRO A 65 -6.14 -3.04 -7.42
CA PRO A 65 -7.21 -2.29 -6.77
C PRO A 65 -7.52 -0.98 -7.51
N ARG A 66 -8.75 -0.50 -7.38
CA ARG A 66 -9.11 0.84 -7.89
C ARG A 66 -8.32 1.92 -7.14
N MET A 67 -8.00 3.02 -7.81
CA MET A 67 -7.31 4.16 -7.19
C MET A 67 -7.98 4.68 -5.91
N ALA A 68 -9.32 4.64 -5.83
CA ALA A 68 -10.04 5.01 -4.62
C ALA A 68 -9.72 4.09 -3.42
N THR A 69 -9.58 2.79 -3.68
CA THR A 69 -9.14 1.80 -2.67
C THR A 69 -7.70 2.05 -2.26
N LEU A 70 -6.80 2.26 -3.22
CA LEU A 70 -5.39 2.54 -2.93
C LEU A 70 -5.24 3.79 -2.06
N LYS A 71 -5.92 4.88 -2.38
CA LYS A 71 -5.91 6.12 -1.56
C LYS A 71 -6.36 5.87 -0.13
N LYS A 72 -7.47 5.15 0.04
CA LYS A 72 -8.03 4.83 1.36
C LYS A 72 -7.07 3.99 2.20
N ILE A 73 -6.47 2.96 1.59
CA ILE A 73 -5.57 2.04 2.31
C ILE A 73 -4.20 2.68 2.55
N ALA A 74 -3.65 3.42 1.58
CA ALA A 74 -2.42 4.17 1.74
C ALA A 74 -2.51 5.14 2.93
N GLN A 75 -3.64 5.86 3.06
CA GLN A 75 -3.90 6.70 4.24
C GLN A 75 -3.88 5.92 5.55
N ALA A 76 -4.48 4.73 5.60
CA ALA A 76 -4.50 3.88 6.79
C ALA A 76 -3.11 3.31 7.17
N LEU A 77 -2.26 3.09 6.17
CA LEU A 77 -0.88 2.63 6.32
C LEU A 77 0.12 3.78 6.58
N GLY A 78 -0.26 5.02 6.30
CA GLY A 78 0.63 6.18 6.44
C GLY A 78 1.63 6.34 5.29
N ILE A 79 1.24 5.92 4.08
CA ILE A 79 2.07 5.93 2.86
C ILE A 79 1.33 6.63 1.71
N THR A 80 1.96 6.75 0.54
CA THR A 80 1.31 7.26 -0.68
C THR A 80 0.64 6.14 -1.49
N PRO A 81 -0.36 6.45 -2.33
CA PRO A 81 -1.01 5.44 -3.17
C PRO A 81 -0.06 4.81 -4.20
N ASP A 82 0.92 5.57 -4.69
CA ASP A 82 1.93 5.10 -5.65
C ASP A 82 2.82 4.02 -5.05
N GLN A 83 3.10 4.08 -3.74
CA GLN A 83 3.81 3.02 -3.02
C GLN A 83 3.02 1.71 -2.92
N LEU A 84 1.75 1.65 -3.31
CA LEU A 84 0.95 0.43 -3.40
C LEU A 84 0.75 -0.08 -4.83
N ASN A 85 1.31 0.60 -5.83
CA ASN A 85 0.98 0.41 -7.24
C ASN A 85 2.21 0.04 -8.08
N PHE A 86 2.80 -1.12 -7.78
CA PHE A 86 3.93 -1.70 -8.50
C PHE A 86 3.77 -3.21 -8.68
#